data_AF-A0A9P8CVT4-F1
#
_entry.id   AF-A0A9P8CVT4-F1
#
_cell.length_a   1.000
_cell.length_b   1.000
_cell.length_c   1.000
_cell.angle_alpha   90.00
_cell.angle_beta   90.00
_cell.angle_gamma   90.00
#
_symmetry.space_group_name_H-M   'P 1'
#
loop_
_entity.id
_entity.type
_entity.pdbx_description
1 polymer ?
#
loop_
_entity_poly.entity_id
_entity_poly.type
_entity_poly.pdbx_seq_one_letter_code
_entity_poly.pdbx_strand_id
1 'polypeptide(L)'
;MALCELLYSHIRGDHPDAVFLRFLRFHHWKVGHAVDMFLKTLQWRAKFDIEGLTRMNEDELDQKYEGFKLLMESGKVFLYGRDKMDRSVM
;
A
#
# COMPACT_ATOMS: atom_id res chain seq x y z
N MET A 1 -8.90 0.82 -15.91
CA MET A 1 -7.50 1.27 -15.83
C MET A 1 -6.63 0.24 -16.55
N ALA A 2 -5.68 0.64 -17.39
CA ALA A 2 -4.79 -0.30 -18.07
C ALA A 2 -3.80 -0.95 -17.07
N LEU A 3 -3.37 -2.18 -17.31
CA LEU A 3 -2.45 -2.92 -16.42
C LEU A 3 -1.13 -2.17 -16.19
N CYS A 4 -0.58 -1.51 -17.22
CA CYS A 4 0.66 -0.75 -17.11
C CYS A 4 0.54 0.44 -16.15
N GLU A 5 -0.61 1.13 -16.14
CA GLU A 5 -0.87 2.25 -15.22
C GLU A 5 -0.98 1.77 -13.77
N LEU A 6 -1.64 0.63 -13.54
CA LEU A 6 -1.72 -0.01 -12.21
C LEU A 6 -0.35 -0.46 -11.72
N LEU A 7 0.47 -1.01 -12.61
CA LEU A 7 1.85 -1.38 -12.29
C LEU A 7 2.67 -0.14 -11.91
N TYR A 8 2.61 0.91 -12.73
CA TYR A 8 3.37 2.13 -12.50
C TYR A 8 2.96 2.82 -11.19
N SER A 9 1.66 2.94 -10.91
CA SER A 9 1.17 3.51 -9.64
C SER A 9 1.59 2.68 -8.43
N HIS A 10 1.68 1.35 -8.57
CA HIS A 10 2.14 0.49 -7.48
C HIS A 10 3.63 0.66 -7.19
N ILE A 11 4.48 0.74 -8.22
CA ILE A 11 5.93 0.82 -8.03
C ILE A 11 6.44 2.24 -7.77
N ARG A 12 5.68 3.30 -8.09
CA ARG A 12 6.13 4.71 -7.94
C ARG A 12 6.55 5.08 -6.52
N GLY A 13 5.97 4.45 -5.50
CA GLY A 13 6.26 4.77 -4.10
C GLY A 13 7.59 4.26 -3.56
N ASP A 14 8.34 3.47 -4.33
CA ASP A 14 9.59 2.83 -3.88
C ASP A 14 10.49 2.48 -5.08
N HIS A 15 11.70 1.97 -4.83
CA HIS A 15 12.52 1.41 -5.90
C HIS A 15 11.84 0.16 -6.49
N PRO A 16 11.68 0.03 -7.83
CA PRO A 16 10.98 -1.10 -8.45
C PRO A 16 11.52 -2.47 -8.00
N ASP A 17 12.85 -2.61 -7.93
CA ASP A 17 13.48 -3.85 -7.46
C ASP A 17 13.07 -4.21 -6.02
N ALA A 18 12.97 -3.23 -5.13
CA ALA A 18 12.57 -3.46 -3.75
C ALA A 18 11.14 -4.03 -3.68
N VAL A 19 10.24 -3.55 -4.55
CA VAL A 19 8.86 -4.06 -4.68
C VAL A 19 8.89 -5.52 -5.08
N PHE A 20 9.51 -5.87 -6.21
CA PHE A 20 9.51 -7.26 -6.69
C PHE A 20 10.24 -8.21 -5.73
N LEU A 21 11.35 -7.76 -5.13
CA LEU A 21 12.07 -8.55 -4.14
C LEU A 21 11.25 -8.85 -2.88
N ARG A 22 10.29 -7.99 -2.47
CA ARG A 22 9.38 -8.31 -1.36
C ARG A 22 8.53 -9.56 -1.67
N PHE A 23 7.97 -9.65 -2.87
CA PHE A 23 7.17 -10.81 -3.29
C PHE A 23 8.02 -12.07 -3.43
N LEU A 24 9.21 -11.94 -4.01
CA LEU A 24 10.15 -13.06 -4.16
C LEU A 24 10.61 -13.60 -2.79
N ARG A 25 10.98 -12.72 -1.85
CA ARG A 25 11.42 -13.13 -0.51
C ARG A 25 10.30 -13.83 0.26
N PHE A 26 9.07 -13.31 0.21
CA PHE A 26 7.92 -13.92 0.89
C PHE A 26 7.65 -15.34 0.40
N HIS A 27 7.80 -15.58 -0.91
CA HIS A 27 7.60 -16.90 -1.51
C HIS A 27 8.86 -17.75 -1.61
N HIS A 28 9.90 -17.46 -0.83
CA HIS A 28 11.17 -18.20 -0.83
C HIS A 28 11.73 -18.40 -2.24
N TRP A 29 11.66 -17.35 -3.07
CA TRP A 29 12.14 -17.33 -4.46
C TRP A 29 11.41 -18.26 -5.43
N LYS A 30 10.23 -18.77 -5.07
CA LYS A 30 9.34 -19.47 -6.01
C LYS A 30 8.66 -18.46 -6.94
N VAL A 31 9.29 -18.21 -8.10
CA VAL A 31 8.89 -17.16 -9.05
C VAL A 31 7.40 -17.23 -9.43
N GLY A 32 6.89 -18.42 -9.77
CA GLY A 32 5.48 -18.57 -10.15
C GLY A 32 4.50 -18.12 -9.07
N HIS A 33 4.78 -18.44 -7.80
CA HIS A 33 3.95 -18.02 -6.67
C HIS A 33 4.07 -16.52 -6.41
N ALA A 34 5.28 -15.97 -6.52
CA ALA A 34 5.50 -14.53 -6.36
C ALA A 34 4.75 -13.71 -7.42
N VAL A 35 4.76 -14.15 -8.67
CA VAL A 35 4.01 -13.51 -9.76
C VAL A 35 2.50 -13.62 -9.54
N ASP A 36 2.01 -14.79 -9.13
CA ASP A 36 0.58 -14.96 -8.81
C ASP A 36 0.12 -14.02 -7.68
N MET A 37 0.88 -13.93 -6.59
CA MET A 37 0.57 -13.00 -5.49
C MET A 37 0.68 -11.54 -5.93
N PHE A 38 1.66 -11.21 -6.77
CA PHE A 38 1.82 -9.86 -7.32
C PHE A 38 0.60 -9.44 -8.16
N LEU A 39 0.14 -10.31 -9.06
CA LEU A 39 -1.03 -10.04 -9.90
C LEU A 39 -2.31 -9.94 -9.06
N LYS A 40 -2.49 -10.82 -8.06
CA LYS A 40 -3.60 -10.71 -7.09
C LYS A 40 -3.58 -9.39 -6.33
N THR A 41 -2.38 -8.90 -5.99
CA THR A 41 -2.20 -7.60 -5.35
C THR A 41 -2.60 -6.46 -6.27
N LEU A 42 -2.18 -6.49 -7.55
CA LEU A 42 -2.62 -5.49 -8.53
C LEU A 42 -4.14 -5.51 -8.74
N GLN A 43 -4.75 -6.69 -8.82
CA GLN A 43 -6.19 -6.84 -8.93
C GLN A 43 -6.92 -6.27 -7.70
N TRP A 44 -6.41 -6.54 -6.50
CA TRP A 44 -6.93 -5.96 -5.26
C TRP A 44 -6.81 -4.44 -5.26
N ARG A 45 -5.66 -3.89 -5.66
CA ARG A 45 -5.44 -2.43 -5.75
C ARG A 45 -6.42 -1.76 -6.72
N ALA A 46 -6.70 -2.41 -7.85
CA ALA A 46 -7.67 -1.93 -8.83
C ALA A 46 -9.11 -1.99 -8.28
N LYS A 47 -9.46 -3.08 -7.59
CA LYS A 47 -10.80 -3.26 -7.00
C LYS A 47 -11.13 -2.21 -5.94
N PHE A 48 -10.15 -1.84 -5.10
CA PHE A 48 -10.34 -0.89 -4.00
C PHE A 48 -9.97 0.56 -4.37
N ASP A 49 -9.55 0.80 -5.61
CA ASP A 49 -9.15 2.11 -6.11
C ASP A 49 -8.14 2.83 -5.18
N ILE A 50 -7.03 2.15 -4.89
CA ILE A 50 -6.00 2.66 -3.97
C ILE A 50 -5.40 4.00 -4.44
N GLU A 51 -5.31 4.20 -5.74
CA GLU A 51 -4.85 5.47 -6.32
C GLU A 51 -5.84 6.60 -6.00
N GLY A 52 -7.16 6.33 -6.11
CA GLY A 52 -8.19 7.28 -5.69
C GLY A 52 -8.13 7.58 -4.20
N LEU A 53 -7.93 6.57 -3.35
CA LEU A 53 -7.78 6.76 -1.89
C LEU A 53 -6.62 7.68 -1.52
N THR A 54 -5.51 7.62 -2.26
CA THR A 54 -4.32 8.43 -1.98
C THR A 54 -4.55 9.91 -2.29
N ARG A 55 -5.57 10.24 -3.09
CA ARG A 55 -5.92 11.61 -3.48
C ARG A 55 -7.02 12.22 -2.62
N MET A 56 -7.68 11.41 -1.78
CA MET A 56 -8.77 11.87 -0.92
C MET A 56 -8.22 12.63 0.29
N ASN A 57 -8.98 13.61 0.75
CA ASN A 57 -8.70 14.29 2.02
C ASN A 57 -9.33 13.53 3.21
N GLU A 58 -9.04 13.98 4.43
CA GLU A 58 -9.53 13.31 5.65
C GLU A 58 -11.07 13.36 5.78
N ASP A 59 -11.72 14.43 5.31
CA ASP A 59 -13.18 14.56 5.31
C ASP A 59 -13.85 13.55 4.38
N GLU A 60 -13.33 13.42 3.16
CA GLU A 60 -13.80 12.45 2.16
C GLU A 60 -13.56 11.01 2.63
N LEU A 61 -12.43 10.76 3.30
CA LEU A 61 -12.12 9.46 3.88
C LEU A 61 -13.06 9.10 5.02
N ASP A 62 -13.42 10.05 5.89
CA ASP A 62 -14.38 9.81 6.98
C ASP A 62 -15.81 9.59 6.49
N GLN A 63 -16.20 10.28 5.40
CA GLN A 63 -17.48 10.02 4.73
C GLN A 63 -17.52 8.63 4.08
N LYS A 64 -16.39 8.19 3.50
CA LYS A 64 -16.28 6.88 2.85
C LYS A 64 -16.13 5.73 3.85
N TYR A 65 -15.42 5.98 4.95
CA TYR A 65 -15.10 5.03 6.00
C TYR A 65 -15.47 5.65 7.35
N GLU A 66 -16.66 5.31 7.82
CA GLU A 66 -17.20 5.84 9.08
C GLU A 66 -16.22 5.62 10.24
N GLY A 67 -15.92 6.70 10.97
CA GLY A 67 -15.05 6.68 12.13
C GLY A 67 -13.55 6.71 11.81
N PHE A 68 -13.16 6.99 10.57
CA PHE A 68 -11.77 7.19 10.17
C PHE A 68 -11.10 8.29 11.03
N LYS A 69 -11.73 9.46 11.16
CA LYS A 69 -11.19 10.55 11.98
C LYS A 69 -11.13 10.21 13.46
N LEU A 70 -12.18 9.59 13.97
CA LEU A 70 -12.23 9.15 15.36
C LEU A 70 -11.07 8.20 15.69
N LEU A 71 -10.70 7.30 14.77
CA LEU A 71 -9.56 6.40 14.95
C LEU A 71 -8.24 7.19 15.03
N MET A 72 -8.04 8.17 14.15
CA MET A 72 -6.84 9.02 14.12
C MET A 72 -6.73 9.89 15.39
N GLU A 73 -7.84 10.49 15.83
CA GLU A 73 -7.90 11.34 17.03
C GLU A 73 -7.80 10.53 18.33
N SER A 74 -8.25 9.28 18.33
CA SER A 74 -8.19 8.41 19.52
C SER A 74 -6.77 8.01 19.93
N GLY A 75 -5.76 8.31 19.11
CA GLY A 75 -4.36 7.93 19.35
C GLY A 75 -4.08 6.44 19.17
N LYS A 76 -5.04 5.66 18.65
CA LYS A 76 -4.86 4.24 18.30
C LYS A 76 -3.97 4.03 17.08
N VAL A 77 -3.93 5.03 16.21
CA VAL A 77 -3.08 5.06 15.01
C VAL A 77 -2.32 6.37 15.06
N PHE A 78 -1.00 6.32 14.99
CA PHE A 78 -0.15 7.52 14.95
C PHE A 78 1.08 7.24 14.09
N LEU A 79 1.77 8.29 13.68
CA LEU A 79 3.06 8.21 13.01
C LEU A 79 4.02 9.06 13.84
N TYR A 80 5.03 8.44 14.46
CA TYR A 80 5.90 9.15 15.39
C TYR A 80 7.37 8.75 15.28
N GLY A 81 8.17 9.65 14.70
CA GLY A 81 9.63 9.54 14.70
C GLY A 81 10.15 8.37 13.86
N ARG A 82 11.40 8.01 14.12
CA ARG A 82 12.11 6.92 13.45
C ARG A 82 12.87 6.08 14.47
N ASP A 83 13.01 4.80 14.19
CA ASP A 83 13.81 3.90 15.01
C ASP A 83 15.32 4.05 14.75
N LYS A 84 16.15 3.24 15.41
CA LYS A 84 17.61 3.26 15.26
C LYS A 84 18.10 2.88 13.85
N MET A 85 17.24 2.25 13.05
CA MET A 85 17.51 1.84 11.67
C MET A 85 16.86 2.80 10.67
N ASP A 86 16.44 3.99 11.13
CA ASP A 86 15.79 5.04 10.34
C ASP A 86 14.43 4.64 9.74
N ARG A 87 13.77 3.63 10.30
CA ARG A 87 12.43 3.21 9.87
C ARG A 87 11.37 4.02 10.60
N SER A 88 10.32 4.44 9.89
CA SER A 88 9.17 5.11 10.50
C SER A 88 8.51 4.22 11.54
N VAL A 89 8.14 4.80 12.69
CA VAL A 89 7.33 4.13 13.71
C VAL A 89 5.89 4.57 13.53
N MET A 90 4.99 3.59 13.37
CA MET A 90 3.55 3.74 13.19
C MET A 90 2.82 2.86 14.21
#